data_AF-K1T3Y6-F1
#
_entry.id   AF-K1T3Y6-F1
#
_cell.length_a   1.000
_cell.length_b   1.000
_cell.length_c   1.000
_cell.angle_alpha   90.00
_cell.angle_beta   90.00
_cell.angle_gamma   90.00
#
_symmetry.space_group_name_H-M   'P 1'
#
loop_
_entity.id
_entity.type
_entity.pdbx_description
1 polymer ?
#
loop_
_entity_poly.entity_id
_entity_poly.type
_entity_poly.pdbx_seq_one_letter_code
_entity_poly.pdbx_strand_id
1 'polypeptide(L)'
;KEQQKLNALYDTFSKKYGLINSRANVSAFSQDSSFALLSALEVLDENGELERKADMFTKRTIKPHTPVTSVDTASEALAVSMGEKARVDMEYMCSLTGKSEQEIFEDLKGVIFLNPMYGYGNSAEAKYLMADEYLSGNVREKLAWARKSAEVYPEDFKINVEALEKVQPTDLTASEIFVQLGTTWLPEEIVQQFIYEFLGTPLWARYNIKVHYSKFTSEWNVEGKSYDRSNVKAYSTYGTSRINAYKIIEETLNMKDVRI
;
A
#
# COMPACT_ATOMS: atom_id res chain seq x y z
N LYS A 1 -19.66 -18.77 -35.28
CA LYS A 1 -19.18 -17.98 -36.44
C LYS A 1 -17.66 -17.75 -36.33
N GLU A 2 -17.15 -17.02 -35.35
CA GLU A 2 -15.69 -16.79 -35.21
C GLU A 2 -14.85 -18.05 -34.96
N GLN A 3 -15.32 -19.01 -34.14
CA GLN A 3 -14.58 -20.28 -33.94
C GLN A 3 -14.43 -21.09 -35.24
N GLN A 4 -15.44 -21.09 -36.11
CA GLN A 4 -15.37 -21.76 -37.41
C GLN A 4 -14.39 -21.05 -38.34
N LYS A 5 -14.38 -19.71 -38.32
CA LYS A 5 -13.41 -18.90 -39.06
C LYS A 5 -11.97 -19.15 -38.58
N LEU A 6 -11.75 -19.19 -37.27
CA LEU A 6 -10.45 -19.51 -36.68
C LEU A 6 -9.97 -20.91 -37.08
N ASN A 7 -10.85 -21.93 -37.01
CA ASN A 7 -10.53 -23.27 -37.48
C ASN A 7 -10.11 -23.27 -38.96
N ALA A 8 -10.91 -22.63 -39.83
CA ALA A 8 -10.60 -22.57 -41.26
C ALA A 8 -9.27 -21.86 -41.55
N LEU A 9 -8.96 -20.76 -40.86
CA LEU A 9 -7.70 -20.04 -41.00
C LEU A 9 -6.51 -20.88 -40.55
N TYR A 10 -6.62 -21.52 -39.38
CA TYR A 10 -5.57 -22.41 -38.85
C TYR A 10 -5.34 -23.62 -39.76
N ASP A 11 -6.41 -24.27 -40.24
CA ASP A 11 -6.30 -25.45 -41.11
C ASP A 11 -5.68 -25.08 -42.47
N THR A 12 -6.02 -23.90 -42.99
CA THR A 12 -5.40 -23.38 -44.23
C THR A 12 -3.92 -23.07 -44.04
N PHE A 13 -3.55 -22.45 -42.91
CA PHE A 13 -2.16 -22.14 -42.58
C PHE A 13 -1.34 -23.42 -42.39
N SER A 14 -1.79 -24.32 -41.51
CA SER A 14 -1.08 -25.55 -41.15
C SER A 14 -0.88 -26.48 -42.35
N LYS A 15 -1.86 -26.57 -43.26
CA LYS A 15 -1.73 -27.34 -44.51
C LYS A 15 -0.64 -26.80 -45.44
N LYS A 16 -0.38 -25.49 -45.43
CA LYS A 16 0.58 -24.85 -46.34
C LYS A 16 1.98 -24.69 -45.73
N TYR A 17 2.06 -24.42 -44.42
CA TYR A 17 3.30 -24.02 -43.74
C TYR A 17 3.66 -24.88 -42.53
N GLY A 18 2.90 -25.95 -42.23
CA GLY A 18 3.11 -26.78 -41.05
C GLY A 18 2.68 -26.10 -39.75
N LEU A 19 3.10 -26.66 -38.61
CA LEU A 19 2.74 -26.16 -37.28
C LEU A 19 3.28 -24.73 -37.06
N ILE A 20 2.50 -23.88 -36.40
CA ILE A 20 2.89 -22.53 -35.98
C ILE A 20 4.17 -22.57 -35.14
N ASN A 21 4.31 -23.58 -34.28
CA ASN A 21 5.48 -23.80 -33.44
C ASN A 21 6.64 -24.54 -34.14
N SER A 22 6.55 -24.82 -35.45
CA SER A 22 7.68 -25.38 -36.18
C SER A 22 8.85 -24.38 -36.26
N ARG A 23 10.09 -24.88 -36.29
CA ARG A 23 11.31 -24.05 -36.28
C ARG A 23 11.32 -22.93 -37.33
N ALA A 24 10.80 -23.22 -38.53
CA ALA A 24 10.72 -22.25 -39.62
C ALA A 24 9.74 -21.11 -39.31
N ASN A 25 8.55 -21.44 -38.77
CA ASN A 25 7.53 -20.46 -38.42
C ASN A 25 7.92 -19.66 -37.17
N VAL A 26 8.49 -20.31 -36.15
CA VAL A 26 9.07 -19.63 -34.98
C VAL A 26 10.10 -18.59 -35.43
N SER A 27 11.03 -18.95 -36.32
CA SER A 27 12.03 -18.00 -36.82
C SER A 27 11.44 -16.85 -37.62
N ALA A 28 10.32 -17.07 -38.32
CA ALA A 28 9.65 -16.04 -39.11
C ALA A 28 8.85 -15.07 -38.23
N PHE A 29 8.25 -15.56 -37.15
CA PHE A 29 7.38 -14.78 -36.26
C PHE A 29 8.03 -14.37 -34.93
N SER A 30 9.28 -14.75 -34.64
CA SER A 30 9.92 -14.49 -33.33
C SER A 30 10.04 -13.01 -32.97
N GLN A 31 10.01 -12.11 -33.96
CA GLN A 31 10.05 -10.66 -33.78
C GLN A 31 8.66 -10.04 -33.63
N ASP A 32 7.60 -10.83 -33.81
CA ASP A 32 6.22 -10.37 -33.64
C ASP A 32 5.81 -10.47 -32.17
N SER A 33 5.39 -9.32 -31.61
CA SER A 33 4.85 -9.22 -30.26
C SER A 33 3.66 -10.16 -29.97
N SER A 34 2.90 -10.55 -30.99
CA SER A 34 1.72 -11.42 -30.89
C SER A 34 2.05 -12.91 -31.09
N PHE A 35 3.30 -13.26 -31.38
CA PHE A 35 3.68 -14.66 -31.65
C PHE A 35 3.32 -15.61 -30.50
N ALA A 36 3.46 -15.16 -29.24
CA ALA A 36 3.10 -15.97 -28.07
C ALA A 36 1.62 -16.40 -28.08
N LEU A 37 0.71 -15.54 -28.57
CA LEU A 37 -0.71 -15.86 -28.69
C LEU A 37 -0.97 -16.87 -29.81
N LEU A 38 -0.24 -16.77 -30.92
CA LEU A 38 -0.34 -17.73 -32.04
C LEU A 38 0.23 -19.08 -31.65
N SER A 39 1.38 -19.10 -30.97
CA SER A 39 2.01 -20.31 -30.43
C SER A 39 1.06 -21.06 -29.48
N ALA A 40 0.32 -20.33 -28.64
CA ALA A 40 -0.67 -20.91 -27.71
C ALA A 40 -1.88 -21.56 -28.39
N LEU A 41 -2.04 -21.47 -29.72
CA LEU A 41 -3.08 -22.19 -30.48
C LEU A 41 -2.81 -23.69 -30.60
N GLU A 42 -1.58 -24.12 -30.36
CA GLU A 42 -1.13 -25.50 -30.49
C GLU A 42 -0.68 -26.02 -29.12
N VAL A 43 -1.20 -27.18 -28.73
CA VAL A 43 -0.67 -27.95 -27.60
C VAL A 43 0.21 -29.03 -28.21
N LEU A 44 1.51 -28.96 -27.93
CA LEU A 44 2.50 -29.90 -28.41
C LEU A 44 2.82 -30.93 -27.32
N ASP A 45 3.18 -32.15 -27.73
CA ASP A 45 3.69 -33.18 -26.84
C ASP A 45 5.19 -33.00 -26.52
N GLU A 46 5.76 -33.92 -25.74
CA GLU A 46 7.19 -33.88 -25.35
C GLU A 46 8.14 -34.00 -26.54
N ASN A 47 7.67 -34.52 -27.69
CA ASN A 47 8.46 -34.68 -28.92
C ASN A 47 8.33 -33.47 -29.85
N GLY A 48 7.50 -32.49 -29.51
CA GLY A 48 7.21 -31.31 -30.33
C GLY A 48 6.21 -31.58 -31.46
N GLU A 49 5.47 -32.68 -31.40
CA GLU A 49 4.37 -32.99 -32.32
C GLU A 49 3.06 -32.41 -31.81
N LEU A 50 2.11 -32.14 -32.72
CA LEU A 50 0.82 -31.58 -32.35
C LEU A 50 -0.03 -32.61 -31.62
N GLU A 51 -0.13 -32.49 -30.30
CA GLU A 51 -1.02 -33.30 -29.47
C GLU A 51 -2.48 -32.93 -29.74
N ARG A 52 -2.80 -31.63 -29.70
CA ARG A 52 -4.13 -31.10 -30.01
C ARG A 52 -4.14 -29.60 -30.30
N LYS A 53 -5.22 -29.13 -30.93
CA LYS A 53 -5.53 -27.68 -31.00
C LYS A 53 -5.94 -27.16 -29.62
N ALA A 54 -5.68 -25.88 -29.37
CA ALA A 54 -6.10 -25.21 -28.15
C ALA A 54 -7.62 -25.24 -27.94
N ASP A 55 -8.04 -25.15 -26.68
CA ASP A 55 -9.45 -25.24 -26.27
C ASP A 55 -10.35 -24.19 -26.95
N MET A 56 -9.80 -23.04 -27.35
CA MET A 56 -10.56 -21.97 -28.02
C MET A 56 -11.13 -22.37 -29.39
N PHE A 57 -10.59 -23.41 -30.03
CA PHE A 57 -11.10 -23.93 -31.30
C PHE A 57 -12.43 -24.70 -31.16
N THR A 58 -12.72 -25.24 -29.97
CA THR A 58 -13.86 -26.16 -29.75
C THR A 58 -14.81 -25.70 -28.66
N LYS A 59 -14.34 -24.98 -27.63
CA LYS A 59 -15.17 -24.49 -26.53
C LYS A 59 -14.87 -23.03 -26.19
N ARG A 60 -15.84 -22.39 -25.54
CA ARG A 60 -15.70 -21.02 -25.02
C ARG A 60 -14.75 -21.04 -23.82
N THR A 61 -13.60 -20.40 -23.95
CA THR A 61 -12.56 -20.32 -22.89
C THR A 61 -12.77 -19.17 -21.92
N ILE A 62 -13.49 -18.13 -22.34
CA ILE A 62 -13.87 -17.00 -21.50
C ILE A 62 -15.39 -17.04 -21.30
N LYS A 63 -15.83 -17.30 -20.06
CA LYS A 63 -17.24 -17.10 -19.70
C LYS A 63 -17.46 -15.60 -19.43
N PRO A 64 -18.49 -14.97 -20.02
CA PRO A 64 -18.84 -13.62 -19.63
C PRO A 64 -19.18 -13.61 -18.14
N HIS A 65 -18.70 -12.59 -17.43
CA HIS A 65 -19.10 -12.37 -16.05
C HIS A 65 -20.62 -12.19 -15.99
N THR A 66 -21.29 -13.01 -15.18
CA THR A 66 -22.73 -12.89 -14.91
C THR A 66 -22.88 -12.19 -13.56
N PRO A 67 -23.32 -10.93 -13.54
CA PRO A 67 -23.47 -10.21 -12.28
C PRO A 67 -24.54 -10.90 -11.45
N VAL A 68 -24.29 -11.00 -10.14
CA VAL A 68 -25.31 -11.46 -9.20
C VAL A 68 -26.41 -10.40 -9.17
N THR A 69 -27.66 -10.81 -9.40
CA THR A 69 -28.81 -9.91 -9.49
C THR A 69 -29.66 -9.89 -8.22
N SER A 70 -29.55 -10.92 -7.38
CA SER A 70 -30.26 -11.00 -6.11
C SER A 70 -29.58 -12.00 -5.17
N VAL A 71 -29.69 -11.75 -3.86
CA VAL A 71 -29.20 -12.59 -2.77
C VAL A 71 -30.18 -12.52 -1.58
N ASP A 72 -30.18 -13.54 -0.73
CA ASP A 72 -31.17 -13.64 0.36
C ASP A 72 -30.68 -12.99 1.65
N THR A 73 -29.36 -12.91 1.86
CA THR A 73 -28.75 -12.45 3.11
C THR A 73 -27.87 -11.21 2.95
N ALA A 74 -27.76 -10.41 4.02
CA ALA A 74 -26.87 -9.25 4.03
C ALA A 74 -25.39 -9.65 3.87
N SER A 75 -24.99 -10.80 4.42
CA SER A 75 -23.62 -11.34 4.30
C SER A 75 -23.26 -11.72 2.87
N GLU A 76 -24.19 -12.32 2.12
CA GLU A 76 -23.99 -12.59 0.69
C GLU A 76 -23.92 -11.28 -0.11
N ALA A 77 -24.80 -10.33 0.17
CA ALA A 77 -24.78 -9.02 -0.47
C ALA A 77 -23.45 -8.30 -0.24
N LEU A 78 -22.91 -8.39 0.98
CA LEU A 78 -21.61 -7.85 1.34
C LEU A 78 -20.50 -8.52 0.53
N ALA A 79 -20.50 -9.85 0.43
CA ALA A 79 -19.50 -10.57 -0.36
C ALA A 79 -19.53 -10.17 -1.85
N VAL A 80 -20.73 -10.02 -2.43
CA VAL A 80 -20.91 -9.54 -3.81
C VAL A 80 -20.44 -8.09 -3.93
N SER A 81 -20.77 -7.22 -2.97
CA SER A 81 -20.35 -5.81 -2.96
C SER A 81 -18.82 -5.68 -2.87
N MET A 82 -18.17 -6.47 -2.02
CA MET A 82 -16.71 -6.51 -1.94
C MET A 82 -16.08 -7.05 -3.24
N GLY A 83 -16.68 -8.05 -3.88
CA GLY A 83 -16.18 -8.60 -5.16
C GLY A 83 -16.33 -7.64 -6.34
N GLU A 84 -17.45 -6.92 -6.42
CA GLU A 84 -17.81 -6.06 -7.58
C GLU A 84 -17.40 -4.59 -7.40
N LYS A 85 -17.44 -4.08 -6.16
CA LYS A 85 -17.21 -2.66 -5.82
C LYS A 85 -15.98 -2.43 -4.97
N ALA A 86 -15.35 -3.49 -4.45
CA ALA A 86 -14.20 -3.42 -3.55
C ALA A 86 -14.42 -2.54 -2.29
N ARG A 87 -15.68 -2.41 -1.85
CA ARG A 87 -16.08 -1.64 -0.66
C ARG A 87 -17.47 -2.05 -0.17
N VAL A 88 -17.83 -1.62 1.03
CA VAL A 88 -19.21 -1.74 1.55
C VAL A 88 -20.11 -0.72 0.85
N ASP A 89 -20.68 -1.10 -0.29
CA ASP A 89 -21.62 -0.28 -1.05
C ASP A 89 -23.07 -0.60 -0.66
N MET A 90 -23.63 0.19 0.26
CA MET A 90 -24.98 -0.06 0.81
C MET A 90 -26.08 0.06 -0.25
N GLU A 91 -25.98 1.02 -1.18
CA GLU A 91 -26.97 1.19 -2.25
C GLU A 91 -27.03 -0.08 -3.12
N TYR A 92 -25.86 -0.60 -3.49
CA TYR A 92 -25.76 -1.85 -4.24
C TYR A 92 -26.31 -3.04 -3.44
N MET A 93 -25.95 -3.17 -2.16
CA MET A 93 -26.42 -4.26 -1.30
C MET A 93 -27.94 -4.24 -1.09
N CYS A 94 -28.53 -3.06 -0.88
CA CYS A 94 -29.98 -2.86 -0.84
C CYS A 94 -30.65 -3.30 -2.14
N SER A 95 -30.05 -2.98 -3.30
CA SER A 95 -30.59 -3.38 -4.60
C SER A 95 -30.61 -4.90 -4.84
N LEU A 96 -29.68 -5.64 -4.23
CA LEU A 96 -29.60 -7.11 -4.36
C LEU A 96 -30.56 -7.85 -3.42
N THR A 97 -30.73 -7.32 -2.20
CA THR A 97 -31.50 -7.98 -1.12
C THR A 97 -32.93 -7.48 -1.01
N GLY A 98 -33.21 -6.26 -1.48
CA GLY A 98 -34.46 -5.55 -1.20
C GLY A 98 -34.61 -5.05 0.24
N LYS A 99 -33.61 -5.26 1.11
CA LYS A 99 -33.58 -4.76 2.49
C LYS A 99 -33.22 -3.28 2.55
N SER A 100 -33.62 -2.62 3.62
CA SER A 100 -33.17 -1.25 3.92
C SER A 100 -31.72 -1.23 4.41
N GLU A 101 -31.07 -0.08 4.28
CA GLU A 101 -29.70 0.13 4.77
C GLU A 101 -29.57 -0.18 6.27
N GLN A 102 -30.59 0.16 7.05
CA GLN A 102 -30.59 -0.06 8.50
C GLN A 102 -30.71 -1.54 8.87
N GLU A 103 -31.54 -2.31 8.15
CA GLU A 103 -31.64 -3.77 8.33
C GLU A 103 -30.33 -4.46 7.94
N ILE A 104 -29.71 -4.06 6.83
CA ILE A 104 -28.40 -4.59 6.40
C ILE A 104 -27.33 -4.28 7.44
N PHE A 105 -27.30 -3.06 7.97
CA PHE A 105 -26.34 -2.69 9.01
C PHE A 105 -26.55 -3.50 10.30
N GLU A 106 -27.80 -3.68 10.73
CA GLU A 106 -28.12 -4.51 11.91
C GLU A 106 -27.68 -5.96 11.73
N ASP A 107 -27.98 -6.56 10.56
CA ASP A 107 -27.61 -7.93 10.21
C ASP A 107 -26.08 -8.14 10.18
N LEU A 108 -25.32 -7.07 9.90
CA LEU A 108 -23.86 -7.10 9.72
C LEU A 108 -23.07 -6.47 10.88
N LYS A 109 -23.72 -6.21 12.03
CA LYS A 109 -23.05 -5.66 13.21
C LYS A 109 -21.84 -6.49 13.61
N GLY A 110 -20.69 -5.83 13.70
CA GLY A 110 -19.41 -6.44 14.06
C GLY A 110 -18.62 -7.02 12.87
N VAL A 111 -19.26 -7.21 11.70
CA VAL A 111 -18.56 -7.48 10.43
C VAL A 111 -18.22 -6.16 9.73
N ILE A 112 -19.15 -5.21 9.77
CA ILE A 112 -18.94 -3.82 9.34
C ILE A 112 -19.16 -2.87 10.51
N PHE A 113 -18.53 -1.70 10.42
CA PHE A 113 -18.63 -0.63 11.41
C PHE A 113 -19.04 0.67 10.76
N LEU A 114 -19.91 1.43 11.44
CA LEU A 114 -20.24 2.79 11.05
C LEU A 114 -19.05 3.70 11.38
N ASN A 115 -18.56 4.45 10.40
CA ASN A 115 -17.44 5.35 10.59
C ASN A 115 -17.90 6.67 11.24
N PRO A 116 -17.48 7.00 12.48
CA PRO A 116 -17.86 8.27 13.12
C PRO A 116 -17.30 9.50 12.41
N MET A 117 -16.28 9.34 11.57
CA MET A 117 -15.63 10.43 10.82
C MET A 117 -16.25 10.66 9.44
N TYR A 118 -17.23 9.86 9.05
CA TYR A 118 -17.90 10.03 7.77
C TYR A 118 -18.55 11.41 7.66
N GLY A 119 -18.20 12.16 6.61
CA GLY A 119 -18.72 13.51 6.39
C GLY A 119 -18.14 14.58 7.33
N TYR A 120 -17.18 14.25 8.20
CA TYR A 120 -16.49 15.21 9.06
C TYR A 120 -15.12 15.57 8.47
N GLY A 121 -14.82 16.87 8.36
CA GLY A 121 -13.59 17.36 7.74
C GLY A 121 -13.50 17.01 6.25
N ASN A 122 -12.27 16.96 5.72
CA ASN A 122 -11.99 16.51 4.35
C ASN A 122 -11.83 14.97 4.27
N SER A 123 -12.55 14.21 5.11
CA SER A 123 -12.46 12.76 5.11
C SER A 123 -13.09 12.20 3.83
N ALA A 124 -12.28 11.45 3.07
CA ALA A 124 -12.73 10.69 1.90
C ALA A 124 -13.17 9.26 2.26
N GLU A 125 -13.19 8.92 3.55
CA GLU A 125 -13.53 7.58 4.04
C GLU A 125 -15.02 7.28 3.83
N ALA A 126 -15.33 6.00 3.61
CA ALA A 126 -16.71 5.54 3.43
C ALA A 126 -17.49 5.58 4.76
N LYS A 127 -18.82 5.65 4.65
CA LYS A 127 -19.74 5.62 5.79
C LYS A 127 -19.65 4.32 6.57
N TYR A 128 -19.55 3.19 5.87
CA TYR A 128 -19.39 1.87 6.45
C TYR A 128 -18.07 1.28 6.00
N LEU A 129 -17.36 0.69 6.95
CA LEU A 129 -16.06 0.06 6.73
C LEU A 129 -16.11 -1.38 7.21
N MET A 130 -15.37 -2.25 6.54
CA MET A 130 -15.16 -3.61 7.03
C MET A 130 -14.35 -3.59 8.33
N ALA A 131 -14.52 -4.62 9.16
CA ALA A 131 -13.83 -4.74 10.45
C ALA A 131 -12.30 -4.64 10.34
N ASP A 132 -11.70 -5.23 9.31
CA ASP A 132 -10.26 -5.20 9.05
C ASP A 132 -9.74 -3.79 8.74
N GLU A 133 -10.49 -3.00 7.97
CA GLU A 133 -10.17 -1.60 7.67
C GLU A 133 -10.46 -0.69 8.87
N TYR A 134 -11.59 -0.88 9.55
CA TYR A 134 -11.98 -0.04 10.68
C TYR A 134 -11.05 -0.23 11.88
N LEU A 135 -10.71 -1.47 12.22
CA LEU A 135 -9.90 -1.84 13.39
C LEU A 135 -8.38 -1.82 13.11
N SER A 136 -7.94 -1.19 12.02
CA SER A 136 -6.54 -0.98 11.68
C SER A 136 -6.18 0.50 11.54
N GLY A 137 -4.90 0.81 11.32
CA GLY A 137 -4.39 2.18 11.22
C GLY A 137 -4.30 2.88 12.58
N ASN A 138 -4.65 4.17 12.64
CA ASN A 138 -4.59 4.96 13.87
C ASN A 138 -5.78 4.63 14.82
N VAL A 139 -5.77 3.43 15.39
CA VAL A 139 -6.84 2.92 16.26
C VAL A 139 -7.01 3.72 17.56
N ARG A 140 -5.99 4.46 17.99
CA ARG A 140 -6.06 5.36 19.17
C ARG A 140 -6.94 6.56 18.87
N GLU A 141 -6.73 7.20 17.73
CA GLU A 141 -7.56 8.33 17.28
C GLU A 141 -8.99 7.87 16.95
N LYS A 142 -9.14 6.74 16.26
CA LYS A 142 -10.45 6.14 16.00
C LYS A 142 -11.22 5.84 17.29
N LEU A 143 -10.56 5.33 18.34
CA LEU A 143 -11.20 5.08 19.64
C LEU A 143 -11.67 6.39 20.30
N ALA A 144 -10.86 7.44 20.24
CA ALA A 144 -11.24 8.75 20.77
C ALA A 144 -12.49 9.31 20.10
N TRP A 145 -12.61 9.15 18.77
CA TRP A 145 -13.80 9.54 18.03
C TRP A 145 -15.01 8.64 18.33
N ALA A 146 -14.82 7.32 18.36
CA ALA A 146 -15.89 6.37 18.67
C ALA A 146 -16.52 6.65 20.05
N ARG A 147 -15.71 6.98 21.06
CA ARG A 147 -16.21 7.34 22.41
C ARG A 147 -17.07 8.60 22.38
N LYS A 148 -16.61 9.66 21.71
CA LYS A 148 -17.39 10.91 21.56
C LYS A 148 -18.71 10.66 20.82
N SER A 149 -18.69 9.85 19.78
CA SER A 149 -19.91 9.52 19.03
C SER A 149 -20.86 8.63 19.84
N ALA A 150 -20.35 7.73 20.69
CA ALA A 150 -21.16 6.90 21.56
C ALA A 150 -21.86 7.68 22.69
N GLU A 151 -21.36 8.87 23.07
CA GLU A 151 -22.06 9.77 24.00
C GLU A 151 -23.36 10.33 23.39
N VAL A 152 -23.40 10.53 22.07
CA VAL A 152 -24.56 11.10 21.35
C VAL A 152 -25.46 10.00 20.78
N TYR A 153 -24.87 8.95 20.21
CA TYR A 153 -25.55 7.84 19.53
C TYR A 153 -25.04 6.49 20.07
N PRO A 154 -25.44 6.11 21.30
CA PRO A 154 -24.91 4.92 21.96
C PRO A 154 -25.25 3.60 21.23
N GLU A 155 -26.44 3.51 20.62
CA GLU A 155 -26.89 2.28 19.93
C GLU A 155 -26.00 1.89 18.74
N ASP A 156 -25.45 2.89 18.04
CA ASP A 156 -24.65 2.66 16.84
C ASP A 156 -23.16 2.49 17.16
N PHE A 157 -22.62 3.23 18.13
CA PHE A 157 -21.17 3.33 18.36
C PHE A 157 -20.65 2.56 19.57
N LYS A 158 -21.51 1.97 20.42
CA LYS A 158 -21.05 1.16 21.56
C LYS A 158 -20.19 -0.02 21.09
N ILE A 159 -20.61 -0.71 20.02
CA ILE A 159 -19.86 -1.83 19.43
C ILE A 159 -18.49 -1.37 18.89
N ASN A 160 -18.42 -0.17 18.31
CA ASN A 160 -17.16 0.40 17.82
C ASN A 160 -16.16 0.59 18.96
N VAL A 161 -16.61 1.14 20.10
CA VAL A 161 -15.76 1.36 21.28
C VAL A 161 -15.24 0.03 21.82
N GLU A 162 -16.12 -0.94 22.03
CA GLU A 162 -15.74 -2.26 22.55
C GLU A 162 -14.76 -3.00 21.63
N ALA A 163 -14.93 -2.88 20.30
CA ALA A 163 -14.03 -3.48 19.33
C ALA A 163 -12.67 -2.76 19.30
N LEU A 164 -12.66 -1.43 19.30
CA LEU A 164 -11.44 -0.63 19.28
C LEU A 164 -10.62 -0.76 20.57
N GLU A 165 -11.25 -0.93 21.73
CA GLU A 165 -10.56 -1.16 23.00
C GLU A 165 -9.76 -2.47 22.99
N LYS A 166 -10.26 -3.52 22.33
CA LYS A 166 -9.59 -4.83 22.23
C LYS A 166 -8.36 -4.82 21.32
N VAL A 167 -8.29 -3.89 20.38
CA VAL A 167 -7.20 -3.81 19.36
C VAL A 167 -6.19 -2.70 19.66
N GLN A 168 -6.18 -2.14 20.86
CA GLN A 168 -5.22 -1.10 21.20
C GLN A 168 -3.79 -1.66 21.22
N PRO A 169 -2.83 -1.02 20.50
CA PRO A 169 -1.45 -1.42 20.56
C PRO A 169 -0.89 -1.15 21.95
N THR A 170 0.00 -2.03 22.41
CA THR A 170 0.72 -1.85 23.66
C THR A 170 1.52 -0.54 23.65
N ASP A 171 1.53 0.15 24.79
CA ASP A 171 2.38 1.33 24.94
C ASP A 171 3.84 0.91 24.91
N LEU A 172 4.63 1.57 24.07
CA LEU A 172 6.08 1.39 24.04
C LEU A 172 6.71 2.20 25.16
N THR A 173 7.65 1.59 25.86
CA THR A 173 8.53 2.28 26.80
C THR A 173 9.60 3.08 26.05
N ALA A 174 10.16 4.10 26.69
CA ALA A 174 11.21 4.93 26.06
C ALA A 174 12.44 4.10 25.61
N SER A 175 12.75 3.00 26.29
CA SER A 175 13.83 2.08 25.92
C SER A 175 13.55 1.25 24.67
N GLU A 176 12.29 1.05 24.30
CA GLU A 176 11.89 0.28 23.12
C GLU A 176 11.84 1.14 21.86
N ILE A 177 11.88 2.47 22.01
CA ILE A 177 11.90 3.41 20.90
C ILE A 177 13.35 3.65 20.50
N PHE A 178 13.78 2.99 19.42
CA PHE A 178 15.08 3.22 18.80
C PHE A 178 14.92 4.03 17.51
N VAL A 179 15.66 5.13 17.41
CA VAL A 179 15.73 5.94 16.20
C VAL A 179 17.17 6.01 15.75
N GLN A 180 17.45 5.53 14.55
CA GLN A 180 18.77 5.64 13.94
C GLN A 180 18.95 7.04 13.35
N LEU A 181 20.12 7.66 13.59
CA LEU A 181 20.49 8.90 12.90
C LEU A 181 20.51 8.68 11.39
N GLY A 182 19.88 9.60 10.64
CA GLY A 182 19.72 9.54 9.19
C GLY A 182 18.35 9.07 8.72
N THR A 183 17.49 8.66 9.66
CA THR A 183 16.10 8.31 9.38
C THR A 183 15.33 9.51 8.82
N THR A 184 14.71 9.35 7.66
CA THR A 184 14.14 10.47 6.86
C THR A 184 12.77 10.96 7.34
N TRP A 185 12.09 10.19 8.18
CA TRP A 185 10.80 10.60 8.76
C TRP A 185 10.95 11.49 10.00
N LEU A 186 12.16 11.59 10.57
CA LEU A 186 12.40 12.39 11.75
C LEU A 186 12.38 13.88 11.38
N PRO A 187 11.62 14.74 12.09
CA PRO A 187 11.62 16.17 11.81
C PRO A 187 13.00 16.80 12.03
N GLU A 188 13.33 17.80 11.21
CA GLU A 188 14.61 18.52 11.26
C GLU A 188 14.85 19.14 12.63
N GLU A 189 13.78 19.63 13.28
CA GLU A 189 13.82 20.26 14.59
C GLU A 189 14.27 19.29 15.68
N ILE A 190 13.89 18.02 15.58
CA ILE A 190 14.28 16.97 16.54
C ILE A 190 15.75 16.63 16.39
N VAL A 191 16.23 16.46 15.15
CA VAL A 191 17.65 16.24 14.86
C VAL A 191 18.49 17.43 15.33
N GLN A 192 18.03 18.64 15.04
CA GLN A 192 18.70 19.85 15.45
C GLN A 192 18.78 19.98 16.98
N GLN A 193 17.68 19.71 17.68
CA GLN A 193 17.65 19.73 19.14
C GLN A 193 18.62 18.70 19.73
N PHE A 194 18.62 17.48 19.20
CA PHE A 194 19.58 16.44 19.59
C PHE A 194 21.02 16.90 19.44
N ILE A 195 21.39 17.50 18.30
CA ILE A 195 22.76 18.01 18.08
C ILE A 195 23.13 19.08 19.12
N TYR A 196 22.21 20.00 19.43
CA TYR A 196 22.45 21.04 20.42
C TYR A 196 22.67 20.51 21.83
N GLU A 197 21.85 19.55 22.25
CA GLU A 197 21.96 18.95 23.58
C GLU A 197 23.22 18.07 23.69
N PHE A 198 23.46 17.23 22.67
CA PHE A 198 24.59 16.30 22.65
C PHE A 198 25.94 17.05 22.70
N LEU A 199 26.11 18.05 21.81
CA LEU A 199 27.35 18.84 21.73
C LEU A 199 27.38 20.02 22.71
N GLY A 200 26.28 20.34 23.39
CA GLY A 200 26.21 21.51 24.27
C GLY A 200 26.37 22.83 23.50
N THR A 201 25.81 22.92 22.29
CA THR A 201 25.94 24.08 21.40
C THR A 201 25.42 25.36 22.09
N PRO A 202 26.24 26.42 22.22
CA PRO A 202 25.85 27.64 22.93
C PRO A 202 24.81 28.44 22.14
N LEU A 203 23.97 29.20 22.85
CA LEU A 203 22.84 29.94 22.26
C LEU A 203 23.24 30.83 21.07
N TRP A 204 24.38 31.50 21.15
CA TRP A 204 24.88 32.36 20.07
C TRP A 204 25.21 31.59 18.78
N ALA A 205 25.63 30.32 18.89
CA ALA A 205 25.95 29.47 17.74
C ALA A 205 24.69 28.84 17.12
N ARG A 206 23.62 28.60 17.90
CA ARG A 206 22.34 28.02 17.43
C ARG A 206 21.60 28.88 16.41
N TYR A 207 21.93 30.16 16.30
CA TYR A 207 21.40 31.03 15.26
C TYR A 207 21.95 30.67 13.87
N ASN A 208 23.19 30.17 13.80
CA ASN A 208 23.90 29.93 12.55
C ASN A 208 24.04 28.44 12.21
N ILE A 209 24.05 27.58 13.23
CA ILE A 209 24.04 26.12 13.02
C ILE A 209 22.59 25.71 12.83
N LYS A 210 22.22 25.16 11.67
CA LYS A 210 20.87 24.68 11.35
C LYS A 210 20.95 23.30 10.71
N VAL A 211 19.91 22.49 10.88
CA VAL A 211 19.80 21.20 10.19
C VAL A 211 18.71 21.32 9.14
N HIS A 212 19.00 20.85 7.93
CA HIS A 212 18.08 20.86 6.80
C HIS A 212 18.03 19.47 6.18
N TYR A 213 16.84 19.02 5.78
CA TYR A 213 16.65 17.78 5.03
C TYR A 213 16.08 18.08 3.64
N SER A 214 16.86 17.78 2.61
CA SER A 214 16.42 17.92 1.23
C SER A 214 15.57 16.73 0.82
N LYS A 215 14.24 16.91 0.73
CA LYS A 215 13.32 15.87 0.24
C LYS A 215 13.59 15.45 -1.21
N PHE A 216 14.19 16.32 -2.02
CA PHE A 216 14.48 16.04 -3.43
C PHE A 216 15.72 15.14 -3.60
N THR A 217 16.77 15.39 -2.83
CA THR A 217 18.02 14.59 -2.89
C THR A 217 18.08 13.51 -1.82
N SER A 218 17.15 13.50 -0.87
CA SER A 218 17.17 12.65 0.33
C SER A 218 18.46 12.80 1.14
N GLU A 219 18.98 14.02 1.23
CA GLU A 219 20.23 14.32 1.94
C GLU A 219 20.01 15.27 3.11
N TRP A 220 20.76 15.03 4.18
CA TRP A 220 20.85 15.89 5.35
C TRP A 220 22.01 16.87 5.21
N ASN A 221 21.79 18.12 5.60
CA ASN A 221 22.83 19.14 5.68
C ASN A 221 22.81 19.81 7.04
N VAL A 222 23.99 19.97 7.63
CA VAL A 222 24.17 20.81 8.83
C VAL A 222 24.79 22.12 8.38
N GLU A 223 24.06 23.21 8.38
CA GLU A 223 24.59 24.53 8.07
C GLU A 223 25.50 25.02 9.22
N GLY A 224 26.46 25.89 8.92
CA GLY A 224 27.21 26.61 9.96
C GLY A 224 28.13 25.76 10.85
N LYS A 225 28.50 24.53 10.45
CA LYS A 225 29.33 23.54 11.22
C LYS A 225 30.60 24.10 11.88
N SER A 226 31.11 25.21 11.36
CA SER A 226 32.33 25.86 11.83
C SER A 226 32.10 27.12 12.64
N TYR A 227 30.86 27.44 13.05
CA TYR A 227 30.57 28.58 13.91
C TYR A 227 30.99 28.32 15.36
N ASP A 228 30.80 27.10 15.86
CA ASP A 228 31.12 26.72 17.25
C ASP A 228 32.54 26.15 17.41
N ARG A 229 33.56 26.91 16.97
CA ARG A 229 34.96 26.43 16.90
C ARG A 229 35.63 26.20 18.25
N SER A 230 35.16 26.89 19.29
CA SER A 230 35.72 26.81 20.64
C SER A 230 35.11 25.65 21.45
N ASN A 231 34.14 24.92 20.91
CA ASN A 231 33.48 23.84 21.63
C ASN A 231 34.34 22.58 21.66
N VAL A 232 34.76 22.23 22.89
CA VAL A 232 35.59 21.06 23.18
C VAL A 232 34.91 19.75 22.78
N LYS A 233 33.58 19.63 22.97
CA LYS A 233 32.86 18.43 22.56
C LYS A 233 32.91 18.24 21.05
N ALA A 234 32.78 19.34 20.29
CA ALA A 234 32.77 19.31 18.84
C ALA A 234 34.15 19.06 18.22
N TYR A 235 35.23 19.59 18.81
CA TYR A 235 36.58 19.55 18.21
C TYR A 235 37.57 18.61 18.91
N SER A 236 37.23 18.05 20.07
CA SER A 236 38.15 17.18 20.84
C SER A 236 37.51 15.91 21.39
N THR A 237 36.27 15.95 21.89
CA THR A 237 35.62 14.76 22.46
C THR A 237 35.06 13.84 21.37
N TYR A 238 34.27 14.39 20.45
CA TYR A 238 33.57 13.62 19.40
C TYR A 238 34.09 13.93 18.00
N GLY A 239 35.04 14.85 17.87
CA GLY A 239 35.65 15.25 16.60
C GLY A 239 37.14 15.54 16.75
N THR A 240 37.73 16.01 15.67
CA THR A 240 39.14 16.40 15.60
C THR A 240 39.28 17.80 15.01
N SER A 241 40.49 18.35 15.01
CA SER A 241 40.79 19.62 14.34
C SER A 241 40.55 19.58 12.82
N ARG A 242 40.60 18.39 12.19
CA ARG A 242 40.37 18.20 10.76
C ARG A 242 38.89 18.01 10.42
N ILE A 243 38.17 17.24 11.24
CA ILE A 243 36.75 16.96 11.07
C ILE A 243 36.06 17.12 12.42
N ASN A 244 35.24 18.17 12.56
CA ASN A 244 34.48 18.43 13.78
C ASN A 244 33.23 17.53 13.88
N ALA A 245 32.67 17.43 15.09
CA ALA A 245 31.52 16.57 15.36
C ALA A 245 30.27 16.95 14.56
N TYR A 246 30.03 18.22 14.24
CA TYR A 246 28.90 18.62 13.37
C TYR A 246 29.02 18.03 11.97
N LYS A 247 30.25 17.99 11.42
CA LYS A 247 30.52 17.34 10.13
C LYS A 247 30.39 15.83 10.22
N ILE A 248 30.86 15.21 11.31
CA ILE A 248 30.69 13.76 11.55
C ILE A 248 29.21 13.40 11.62
N ILE A 249 28.41 14.18 12.34
CA ILE A 249 26.97 13.97 12.45
C ILE A 249 26.29 14.13 11.10
N GLU A 250 26.65 15.13 10.29
CA GLU A 250 26.12 15.24 8.92
C GLU A 250 26.42 14.00 8.08
N GLU A 251 27.66 13.52 8.08
CA GLU A 251 28.02 12.31 7.33
C GLU A 251 27.26 11.09 7.86
N THR A 252 27.09 10.98 9.19
CA THR A 252 26.32 9.91 9.83
C THR A 252 24.83 9.97 9.47
N LEU A 253 24.24 11.18 9.44
CA LEU A 253 22.87 11.40 8.98
C LEU A 253 22.70 10.96 7.51
N ASN A 254 23.76 11.01 6.72
CA ASN A 254 23.76 10.56 5.33
C ASN A 254 24.30 9.13 5.16
N MET A 255 24.47 8.37 6.24
CA MET A 255 24.98 6.98 6.22
C MET A 255 26.33 6.84 5.51
N LYS A 256 27.18 7.88 5.59
CA LYS A 256 28.51 7.92 4.98
C LYS A 256 29.58 7.59 6.01
N ASP A 257 30.57 6.79 5.58
CA ASP A 257 31.76 6.53 6.38
C ASP A 257 32.60 7.80 6.54
N VAL A 258 32.93 8.14 7.79
CA VAL A 258 33.86 9.25 8.07
C VAL A 258 35.30 8.73 8.06
N ARG A 259 36.15 9.34 7.22
CA ARG A 259 37.59 9.07 7.15
C ARG A 259 38.37 10.37 7.35
N ILE A 260 39.47 10.32 8.13
CA ILE A 260 40.32 11.47 8.51
C ILE A 260 41.68 11.39 7.84
#